data_AF-A0A944Q033-F1
#
_entry.id   AF-A0A944Q033-F1
#
_cell.length_a   1.000
_cell.length_b   1.000
_cell.length_c   1.000
_cell.angle_alpha   90.00
_cell.angle_beta   90.00
_cell.angle_gamma   90.00
#
_symmetry.space_group_name_H-M   'P 1'
#
loop_
_entity.id
_entity.type
_entity.pdbx_description
1 polymer ?
#
loop_
_entity_poly.entity_id
_entity_poly.type
_entity_poly.pdbx_seq_one_letter_code
_entity_poly.pdbx_strand_id
1 'polypeptide(L)'
;MTIDLGSMHGVASQAKQAEAKFVSERALSGADGAAFGSDEVAAAFAASAAAHDAAVQSLSADARTLTSYVEDAASTMIAADSALASKAR
;
A
#
# COMPACT_ATOMS: atom_id res chain seq x y z
N MET A 1 0.03 -12.53 -21.62
CA MET A 1 0.78 -11.52 -20.85
C MET A 1 1.78 -12.27 -20.01
N THR A 2 3.08 -12.02 -20.20
CA THR A 2 4.15 -12.65 -19.42
C THR A 2 4.64 -11.61 -18.42
N ILE A 3 4.66 -11.96 -17.13
CA ILE A 3 5.17 -11.07 -16.08
C ILE A 3 6.64 -11.44 -15.87
N ASP A 4 7.54 -10.53 -16.17
CA ASP A 4 8.98 -10.71 -15.95
C ASP A 4 9.44 -10.15 -14.58
N LEU A 5 10.64 -10.55 -14.13
CA LEU A 5 11.22 -10.10 -12.86
C LEU A 5 11.37 -8.58 -12.78
N GLY A 6 11.71 -7.91 -13.88
CA GLY A 6 11.84 -6.45 -13.92
C GLY A 6 10.50 -5.78 -13.64
N SER A 7 9.44 -6.25 -14.28
CA SER A 7 8.07 -5.78 -13.99
C SER A 7 7.65 -6.02 -12.54
N MET A 8 7.97 -7.20 -11.97
CA MET A 8 7.70 -7.51 -10.55
C MET A 8 8.45 -6.54 -9.61
N HIS A 9 9.74 -6.34 -9.80
CA HIS A 9 10.51 -5.37 -9.00
C HIS A 9 9.98 -3.94 -9.15
N GLY A 10 9.55 -3.56 -10.35
CA GLY A 10 8.92 -2.26 -10.61
C GLY A 10 7.64 -2.06 -9.79
N VAL A 11 6.76 -3.06 -9.75
CA VAL A 11 5.54 -3.04 -8.94
C VAL A 11 5.87 -2.99 -7.45
N ALA A 12 6.79 -3.83 -6.97
CA ALA A 12 7.20 -3.84 -5.57
C ALA A 12 7.79 -2.47 -5.13
N SER A 13 8.60 -1.84 -5.99
CA SER A 13 9.13 -0.50 -5.71
C SER A 13 8.04 0.57 -5.62
N GLN A 14 7.08 0.56 -6.55
CA GLN A 14 5.96 1.50 -6.54
C GLN A 14 5.04 1.28 -5.33
N ALA A 15 4.78 0.03 -4.96
CA ALA A 15 3.97 -0.32 -3.80
C ALA A 15 4.65 0.13 -2.48
N LYS A 16 5.98 -0.07 -2.33
CA LYS A 16 6.75 0.49 -1.20
C LYS A 16 6.68 2.01 -1.13
N GLN A 17 6.76 2.69 -2.27
CA GLN A 17 6.63 4.15 -2.32
C GLN A 17 5.21 4.60 -1.94
N ALA A 18 4.18 3.86 -2.36
CA ALA A 18 2.80 4.13 -1.99
C ALA A 18 2.58 3.94 -0.48
N GLU A 19 3.05 2.83 0.09
CA GLU A 19 3.03 2.58 1.54
C GLU A 19 3.69 3.74 2.29
N ALA A 20 4.91 4.14 1.91
CA ALA A 20 5.62 5.24 2.56
C ALA A 20 4.84 6.57 2.50
N LYS A 21 4.15 6.85 1.38
CA LYS A 21 3.30 8.04 1.24
C LYS A 21 2.12 7.99 2.21
N PHE A 22 1.37 6.88 2.24
CA PHE A 22 0.22 6.73 3.14
C PHE A 22 0.63 6.75 4.62
N VAL A 23 1.74 6.11 4.99
CA VAL A 23 2.26 6.16 6.37
C VAL A 23 2.67 7.57 6.79
N SER A 24 3.19 8.37 5.86
CA SER A 24 3.59 9.75 6.14
C SER A 24 2.41 10.74 6.20
N GLU A 25 1.23 10.31 5.77
CA GLU A 25 0.05 11.16 5.71
C GLU A 25 -0.46 11.47 7.12
N ARG A 26 -0.66 12.77 7.39
CA ARG A 26 -1.12 13.23 8.69
C ARG A 26 -2.61 12.90 8.86
N ALA A 27 -2.95 12.25 9.98
CA ALA A 27 -4.33 11.97 10.36
C ALA A 27 -5.20 13.25 10.38
N LEU A 28 -6.32 13.21 9.68
CA LEU A 28 -7.31 14.29 9.61
C LEU A 28 -8.22 14.31 10.84
N SER A 29 -8.43 13.17 11.50
CA SER A 29 -9.26 13.07 12.70
C SER A 29 -8.76 13.92 13.88
N GLY A 30 -7.49 14.33 13.86
CA GLY A 30 -6.91 15.26 14.82
C GLY A 30 -7.04 16.74 14.44
N ALA A 31 -7.75 17.08 13.36
CA ALA A 31 -7.98 18.46 12.96
C ALA A 31 -9.05 19.12 13.86
N ASP A 32 -8.86 20.42 14.14
CA ASP A 32 -9.75 21.17 15.03
C ASP A 32 -11.12 21.41 14.37
N GLY A 33 -12.16 20.76 14.89
CA GLY A 33 -13.54 20.92 14.47
C GLY A 33 -14.20 22.22 14.95
N ALA A 34 -13.55 22.99 15.84
CA ALA A 34 -14.12 24.22 16.39
C ALA A 34 -14.22 25.37 15.37
N ALA A 35 -13.61 25.22 14.18
CA ALA A 35 -13.73 26.17 13.08
C ALA A 35 -15.11 26.15 12.41
N PHE A 36 -15.91 25.11 12.62
CA PHE A 36 -17.24 25.01 12.05
C PHE A 36 -18.26 25.76 12.93
N GLY A 37 -18.96 26.73 12.36
CA GLY A 37 -20.04 27.47 13.05
C GLY A 37 -21.34 26.67 13.25
N SER A 38 -21.29 25.34 13.09
CA SER A 38 -22.42 24.41 13.24
C SER A 38 -21.92 23.05 13.74
N ASP A 39 -22.53 22.56 14.80
CA ASP A 39 -22.20 21.26 15.42
C ASP A 39 -22.46 20.09 14.46
N GLU A 40 -23.47 20.19 13.61
CA GLU A 40 -23.78 19.18 12.60
C GLU A 40 -22.65 19.05 11.57
N VAL A 41 -22.11 20.19 11.13
CA VAL A 41 -20.99 20.23 10.18
C VAL A 41 -19.72 19.71 10.85
N ALA A 42 -19.47 20.08 12.11
CA ALA A 42 -18.34 19.57 12.88
C ALA A 42 -18.41 18.04 13.04
N ALA A 43 -19.59 17.49 13.34
CA ALA A 43 -19.80 16.06 13.47
C ALA A 43 -19.62 15.32 12.13
N ALA A 44 -20.16 15.85 11.03
CA ALA A 44 -19.98 15.28 9.70
C ALA A 44 -18.50 15.29 9.26
N PHE A 45 -17.79 16.39 9.53
CA PHE A 45 -16.36 16.47 9.28
C PHE A 45 -15.58 15.44 10.10
N ALA A 46 -15.85 15.32 11.40
CA ALA A 46 -15.17 14.34 12.26
C ALA A 46 -15.39 12.89 11.77
N ALA A 47 -16.62 12.55 11.36
CA ALA A 47 -16.92 11.24 10.79
C ALA A 47 -16.17 11.00 9.47
N SER A 48 -16.14 11.99 8.57
CA SER A 48 -15.41 11.91 7.31
C SER A 48 -13.90 11.81 7.52
N ALA A 49 -13.36 12.55 8.50
CA ALA A 49 -11.94 12.54 8.84
C ALA A 49 -11.51 11.17 9.39
N ALA A 50 -12.31 10.57 10.27
CA ALA A 50 -12.07 9.22 10.76
C ALA A 50 -12.16 8.17 9.63
N ALA A 51 -13.14 8.29 8.74
CA ALA A 51 -13.26 7.38 7.58
C ALA A 51 -12.06 7.51 6.63
N HIS A 52 -11.58 8.74 6.40
CA HIS A 52 -10.40 9.00 5.60
C HIS A 52 -9.15 8.38 6.23
N ASP A 53 -8.93 8.57 7.53
CA ASP A 53 -7.78 8.00 8.24
C ASP A 53 -7.79 6.47 8.19
N ALA A 54 -8.97 5.85 8.33
CA ALA A 54 -9.11 4.40 8.15
C ALA A 54 -8.79 3.95 6.72
N ALA A 55 -9.20 4.71 5.70
CA ALA A 55 -8.90 4.41 4.31
C ALA A 55 -7.39 4.51 4.02
N VAL A 56 -6.70 5.54 4.52
CA VAL A 56 -5.25 5.70 4.40
C VAL A 56 -4.52 4.51 5.04
N GLN A 57 -4.94 4.08 6.23
CA GLN A 57 -4.37 2.90 6.90
C GLN A 57 -4.60 1.62 6.09
N SER A 58 -5.81 1.42 5.54
CA SER A 58 -6.13 0.27 4.69
C SER A 58 -5.26 0.24 3.43
N LEU A 59 -5.15 1.37 2.73
CA LEU A 59 -4.36 1.47 1.51
C LEU A 59 -2.86 1.26 1.78
N SER A 60 -2.36 1.72 2.92
CA SER A 60 -1.00 1.41 3.36
C SER A 60 -0.81 -0.09 3.57
N ALA A 61 -1.76 -0.77 4.21
CA ALA A 61 -1.70 -2.22 4.44
C ALA A 61 -1.80 -3.01 3.14
N ASP A 62 -2.63 -2.57 2.19
CA ASP A 62 -2.75 -3.18 0.86
C ASP A 62 -1.46 -3.02 0.05
N ALA A 63 -0.85 -1.82 0.08
CA ALA A 63 0.43 -1.57 -0.58
C ALA A 63 1.56 -2.45 -0.01
N ARG A 64 1.57 -2.64 1.31
CA ARG A 64 2.51 -3.56 1.96
C ARG A 64 2.27 -5.01 1.55
N THR A 65 1.01 -5.45 1.55
CA THR A 65 0.62 -6.80 1.14
C THR A 65 1.01 -7.08 -0.31
N LEU A 66 0.75 -6.13 -1.21
CA LEU A 66 1.13 -6.23 -2.61
C LEU A 66 2.65 -6.33 -2.79
N THR A 67 3.40 -5.52 -2.05
CA THR A 67 4.86 -5.57 -2.04
C THR A 67 5.35 -6.98 -1.69
N SER A 68 4.91 -7.52 -0.54
CA SER A 68 5.33 -8.86 -0.10
C SER A 68 4.94 -9.94 -1.10
N TYR A 69 3.70 -9.90 -1.61
CA TYR A 69 3.22 -10.87 -2.60
C TYR A 69 4.11 -10.91 -3.85
N VAL A 70 4.47 -9.74 -4.39
CA VAL A 70 5.27 -9.66 -5.62
C VAL A 70 6.72 -10.07 -5.38
N GLU A 71 7.30 -9.75 -4.23
CA GLU A 71 8.66 -10.18 -3.86
C GLU A 71 8.75 -11.70 -3.65
N ASP A 72 7.72 -12.31 -3.04
CA ASP A 72 7.63 -13.76 -2.85
C ASP A 72 7.46 -14.48 -4.20
N ALA A 73 6.63 -13.91 -5.09
CA ALA A 73 6.46 -14.43 -6.45
C ALA A 73 7.77 -14.36 -7.25
N ALA A 74 8.49 -13.24 -7.20
CA ALA A 74 9.79 -13.09 -7.84
C ALA A 74 10.80 -14.11 -7.31
N SER A 75 10.86 -14.30 -5.99
CA SER A 75 11.75 -15.27 -5.34
C SER A 75 11.44 -16.71 -5.77
N THR A 76 10.16 -17.06 -5.85
CA THR A 76 9.70 -18.37 -6.32
C THR A 76 10.10 -18.61 -7.78
N MET A 77 9.96 -17.59 -8.63
CA MET A 77 10.33 -17.70 -10.04
C MET A 77 11.85 -17.86 -10.23
N ILE A 78 12.67 -17.14 -9.47
CA ILE A 78 14.14 -17.30 -9.48
C ILE A 78 14.54 -18.71 -9.03
N ALA A 79 13.90 -19.24 -8.00
CA ALA A 79 14.17 -20.60 -7.51
C ALA A 79 13.79 -21.66 -8.56
N ALA A 80 12.63 -21.50 -9.22
CA ALA A 80 12.18 -22.39 -10.29
C ALA A 80 13.13 -22.36 -11.49
N ASP A 81 13.57 -21.18 -11.91
CA ASP A 81 14.52 -21.03 -13.03
C ASP A 81 15.87 -21.67 -12.71
N SER A 82 16.38 -21.46 -11.49
CA SER A 82 17.61 -22.10 -11.01
C SER A 82 17.51 -23.63 -10.97
N ALA A 83 16.35 -24.16 -10.57
CA ALA A 83 16.08 -25.60 -10.54
C ALA A 83 15.93 -26.21 -11.94
N LEU A 84 15.45 -25.45 -12.92
CA LEU A 84 15.40 -25.88 -14.31
C LEU A 84 16.80 -25.87 -14.93
N ALA A 85 17.56 -24.80 -14.72
CA ALA A 85 18.92 -24.66 -15.21
C ALA A 85 19.86 -25.75 -14.69
N SER A 86 19.68 -26.20 -13.44
CA SER A 86 20.47 -27.30 -12.87
C SER A 86 20.15 -28.67 -13.48
N LYS A 87 18.91 -28.90 -13.94
CA LYS A 87 18.48 -30.14 -14.62
C LYS A 87 18.86 -30.18 -16.10
N ALA A 88 19.09 -29.01 -16.71
CA ALA A 88 19.49 -28.90 -18.11
C ALA A 88 21.01 -29.06 -18.33
N ARG A 89 21.79 -29.13 -17.24
CA ARG A 89 23.21 -29.50 -17.24
C ARG A 89 23.38 -30.99 -17.00
#